data_AF-T0Z0V2-F1
#
_entry.id   AF-T0Z0V2-F1
#
_cell.length_a   1.000
_cell.length_b   1.000
_cell.length_c   1.000
_cell.angle_alpha   90.00
_cell.angle_beta   90.00
_cell.angle_gamma   90.00
#
_symmetry.space_group_name_H-M   'P 1'
#
loop_
_entity.id
_entity.type
_entity.pdbx_description
1 polymer ?
#
loop_
_entity_poly.entity_id
_entity_poly.type
_entity_poly.pdbx_seq_one_letter_code
_entity_poly.pdbx_strand_id
1 'polypeptide(L)'
;KAHTVMAEGGVAAALANVDSADNWRAHFQDTIFGGKYLNNWRMAEIHAKEAPDRVNELEKWGAVFDRTADGKIMQRAFGGHTHNRLAHVGDRTGLELIRTLQDKGIHQGIDVYMECTITRLLKDGDRVCGAFGYWRETGRFVVFKAKSIILATGGLGKCFKITS
;
A
#
# COMPACT_ATOMS: atom_id res chain seq x y z
N LYS A 1 -15.00 4.83 -0.38
CA LYS A 1 -13.76 5.12 -1.15
C LYS A 1 -12.56 4.67 -0.33
N ALA A 2 -11.54 4.07 -0.96
CA ALA A 2 -10.34 3.63 -0.25
C ALA A 2 -9.55 4.83 0.28
N HIS A 3 -9.01 4.73 1.50
CA HIS A 3 -8.31 5.83 2.17
C HIS A 3 -6.95 6.15 1.52
N THR A 4 -6.37 5.21 0.77
CA THR A 4 -5.09 5.37 0.06
C THR A 4 -5.02 6.65 -0.77
N VAL A 5 -6.14 7.09 -1.33
CA VAL A 5 -6.23 8.31 -2.14
C VAL A 5 -5.81 9.59 -1.40
N MET A 6 -5.91 9.57 -0.06
CA MET A 6 -5.59 10.71 0.81
C MET A 6 -4.11 10.76 1.20
N ALA A 7 -3.28 9.81 0.77
CA ALA A 7 -1.85 9.85 1.09
C ALA A 7 -1.13 10.89 0.23
N GLU A 8 -0.58 11.92 0.86
CA GLU A 8 0.09 13.02 0.15
C GLU A 8 1.61 12.84 0.10
N GLY A 9 2.19 12.44 1.24
CA GLY A 9 3.64 12.41 1.47
C GLY A 9 4.44 11.71 0.38
N GLY A 10 4.26 10.40 0.24
CA GLY A 10 4.98 9.61 -0.75
C GLY A 10 5.10 8.14 -0.37
N VAL A 11 5.96 7.42 -1.09
CA VAL A 11 6.32 6.02 -0.80
C VAL A 11 7.83 5.94 -0.51
N ALA A 12 8.18 5.35 0.63
CA ALA A 12 9.57 5.19 1.03
C ALA A 12 10.22 4.02 0.27
N ALA A 13 11.26 4.30 -0.49
CA ALA A 13 12.03 3.29 -1.21
C ALA A 13 13.48 3.74 -1.37
N ALA A 14 14.42 2.85 -1.03
CA ALA A 14 15.85 3.12 -1.11
C ALA A 14 16.37 3.00 -2.56
N LEU A 15 15.97 3.94 -3.41
CA LEU A 15 16.34 3.99 -4.84
C LEU A 15 17.74 4.59 -5.06
N ALA A 16 18.26 5.35 -4.09
CA ALA A 16 19.54 6.05 -4.17
C ALA A 16 19.69 6.99 -5.39
N ASN A 17 18.58 7.57 -5.89
CA ASN A 17 18.60 8.49 -7.02
C ASN A 17 19.07 9.90 -6.62
N VAL A 18 18.67 10.36 -5.43
CA VAL A 18 19.02 11.68 -4.87
C VAL A 18 20.14 11.60 -3.84
N ASP A 19 20.15 10.53 -3.04
CA ASP A 19 21.17 10.27 -2.02
C ASP A 19 21.84 8.93 -2.30
N SER A 20 23.06 8.97 -2.82
CA SER A 20 23.81 7.78 -3.24
C SER A 20 24.27 6.89 -2.09
N ALA A 21 24.23 7.39 -0.84
CA ALA A 21 24.53 6.60 0.34
C ALA A 21 23.33 5.74 0.80
N ASP A 22 22.11 6.06 0.33
CA ASP A 22 20.92 5.32 0.73
C ASP A 22 20.95 3.89 0.21
N ASN A 23 20.46 2.98 1.03
CA ASN A 23 20.39 1.56 0.70
C ASN A 23 19.36 0.86 1.59
N TRP A 24 18.98 -0.35 1.21
CA TRP A 24 17.95 -1.10 1.94
C TRP A 24 18.31 -1.33 3.41
N ARG A 25 19.60 -1.40 3.79
CA ARG A 25 20.00 -1.59 5.20
C ARG A 25 19.72 -0.35 6.02
N ALA A 26 19.98 0.84 5.47
CA ALA A 26 19.64 2.10 6.12
C ALA A 26 18.11 2.25 6.26
N HIS A 27 17.35 1.89 5.22
CA HIS A 27 15.88 1.86 5.29
C HIS A 27 15.38 0.88 6.37
N PHE A 28 15.90 -0.35 6.40
CA PHE A 28 15.60 -1.34 7.42
C PHE A 28 15.90 -0.82 8.83
N GLN A 29 17.07 -0.23 9.03
CA GLN A 29 17.50 0.35 10.29
C GLN A 29 16.50 1.40 10.78
N ASP A 30 16.17 2.38 9.92
CA ASP A 30 15.20 3.42 10.23
C ASP A 30 13.81 2.85 10.57
N THR A 31 13.36 1.81 9.86
CA THR A 31 12.10 1.11 10.17
C THR A 31 12.12 0.44 11.55
N ILE A 32 13.22 -0.24 11.89
CA ILE A 32 13.37 -0.90 13.20
C ILE A 32 13.37 0.11 14.33
N PHE A 33 14.16 1.18 14.21
CA PHE A 33 14.22 2.25 15.20
C PHE A 33 12.90 3.02 15.31
N GLY A 34 12.26 3.33 14.18
CA GLY A 34 10.98 4.02 14.12
C GLY A 34 9.87 3.23 14.82
N GLY A 35 9.81 1.91 14.62
CA GLY A 35 8.87 1.03 15.31
C GLY A 35 9.30 0.61 16.71
N LYS A 36 10.32 1.26 17.31
CA LYS A 36 10.77 1.03 18.69
C LYS A 36 11.08 -0.44 18.99
N TYR A 37 11.63 -1.15 18.02
CA TYR A 37 11.96 -2.59 18.11
C TYR A 37 10.76 -3.53 18.35
N LEU A 38 9.52 -3.06 18.21
CA LEU A 38 8.31 -3.89 18.28
C LEU A 38 7.97 -4.55 16.93
N ASN A 39 8.72 -4.21 15.87
CA ASN A 39 8.53 -4.77 14.55
C ASN A 39 8.89 -6.26 14.50
N ASN A 40 8.22 -7.02 13.63
CA ASN A 40 8.79 -8.27 13.15
C ASN A 40 9.96 -7.93 12.20
N TRP A 41 11.18 -8.19 12.65
CA TRP A 41 12.39 -7.81 11.90
C TRP A 41 12.43 -8.41 10.50
N ARG A 42 11.94 -9.65 10.32
CA ARG A 42 11.94 -10.32 9.01
C ARG A 42 11.01 -9.61 8.03
N MET A 43 9.86 -9.14 8.50
CA MET A 43 8.93 -8.37 7.67
C MET A 43 9.49 -6.99 7.33
N ALA A 44 10.16 -6.32 8.28
CA ALA A 44 10.82 -5.05 8.02
C ALA A 44 11.98 -5.19 7.02
N GLU A 45 12.75 -6.28 7.08
CA GLU A 45 13.83 -6.58 6.13
C GLU A 45 13.29 -6.79 4.72
N ILE A 46 12.25 -7.62 4.56
CA ILE A 46 11.58 -7.85 3.28
C ILE A 46 11.05 -6.52 2.71
N HIS A 47 10.35 -5.75 3.55
CA HIS A 47 9.82 -4.44 3.15
C HIS A 47 10.93 -3.51 2.63
N ALA A 48 12.04 -3.37 3.36
CA ALA A 48 13.12 -2.49 2.97
C ALA A 48 13.84 -2.95 1.69
N LYS A 49 14.00 -4.26 1.50
CA LYS A 49 14.62 -4.86 0.30
C LYS A 49 13.75 -4.75 -0.94
N GLU A 50 12.44 -5.00 -0.82
CA GLU A 50 11.53 -5.07 -1.96
C GLU A 50 10.95 -3.71 -2.37
N ALA A 51 10.94 -2.72 -1.46
CA ALA A 51 10.36 -1.39 -1.75
C ALA A 51 10.91 -0.72 -3.03
N PRO A 52 12.23 -0.70 -3.30
CA PRO A 52 12.78 -0.17 -4.55
C PRO A 52 12.17 -0.82 -5.80
N ASP A 53 12.09 -2.16 -5.81
CA ASP A 53 11.55 -2.91 -6.94
C ASP A 53 10.07 -2.65 -7.16
N ARG A 54 9.29 -2.54 -6.07
CA ARG A 54 7.85 -2.22 -6.12
C ARG A 54 7.60 -0.80 -6.64
N VAL A 55 8.44 0.18 -6.27
CA VAL A 55 8.32 1.55 -6.81
C VAL A 55 8.66 1.60 -8.30
N ASN A 56 9.73 0.93 -8.71
CA ASN A 56 10.09 0.82 -10.13
C ASN A 56 9.03 0.05 -10.94
N GLU A 57 8.36 -0.94 -10.33
CA GLU A 57 7.25 -1.65 -10.95
C GLU A 57 6.03 -0.75 -11.17
N LEU A 58 5.68 0.09 -10.19
CA LEU A 58 4.62 1.08 -10.32
C LEU A 58 4.93 2.09 -11.44
N GLU A 59 6.16 2.57 -11.53
CA GLU A 59 6.61 3.42 -12.63
C GLU A 59 6.43 2.73 -14.00
N LYS A 60 6.83 1.46 -14.11
CA LYS A 60 6.63 0.66 -15.34
C LYS A 60 5.16 0.44 -15.69
N TRP A 61 4.27 0.44 -14.70
CA TRP A 61 2.81 0.40 -14.93
C TRP A 61 2.21 1.75 -15.29
N GLY A 62 3.01 2.83 -15.27
CA GLY A 62 2.59 4.15 -15.70
C GLY A 62 2.44 5.18 -14.57
N ALA A 63 2.86 4.88 -13.34
CA ALA A 63 2.88 5.88 -12.27
C ALA A 63 3.85 7.02 -12.59
N VAL A 64 3.34 8.26 -12.55
CA VAL A 64 4.09 9.45 -12.96
C VAL A 64 4.75 10.12 -11.76
N PHE A 65 5.85 9.54 -11.27
CA PHE A 65 6.67 10.16 -10.23
C PHE A 65 7.35 11.45 -10.70
N ASP A 66 7.51 12.39 -9.77
CA ASP A 66 8.29 13.60 -9.98
C ASP A 66 9.74 13.24 -10.33
N ARG A 67 10.40 14.11 -11.10
CA ARG A 67 11.69 13.81 -11.73
C ARG A 67 12.81 14.70 -11.23
N THR A 68 13.97 14.10 -11.07
CA THR A 68 15.23 14.83 -10.99
C THR A 68 15.60 15.43 -12.36
N ALA A 69 16.60 16.32 -12.39
CA ALA A 69 17.10 16.90 -13.64
C ALA A 69 17.67 15.85 -14.61
N ASP A 70 18.16 14.71 -14.10
CA ASP A 70 18.65 13.57 -14.89
C ASP A 70 17.54 12.54 -15.22
N GLY A 71 16.27 12.85 -14.95
CA GLY A 71 15.12 12.04 -15.37
C GLY A 71 14.80 10.83 -14.49
N LYS A 72 15.48 10.67 -13.35
CA LYS A 72 15.19 9.61 -12.37
C LYS A 72 14.04 10.01 -11.46
N ILE A 73 13.52 9.03 -10.70
CA ILE A 73 12.50 9.28 -9.69
C ILE A 73 13.07 10.19 -8.60
N MET A 74 12.43 11.35 -8.40
CA MET A 74 12.75 12.32 -7.36
C MET A 74 12.39 11.78 -5.98
N GLN A 75 13.27 12.03 -5.00
CA GLN A 75 13.09 11.62 -3.62
C GLN A 75 13.23 12.84 -2.69
N ARG A 76 12.38 12.94 -1.67
CA ARG A 76 12.43 14.02 -0.66
C ARG A 76 12.70 13.48 0.75
N ALA A 77 13.12 14.37 1.64
CA ALA A 77 13.22 14.09 3.07
C ALA A 77 11.82 13.84 3.66
N PHE A 78 11.70 12.87 4.56
CA PHE A 78 10.47 12.59 5.30
C PHE A 78 10.76 12.09 6.70
N GLY A 79 9.84 12.35 7.63
CA GLY A 79 10.06 12.14 9.06
C GLY A 79 10.54 10.73 9.40
N GLY A 80 11.64 10.64 10.17
CA GLY A 80 12.17 9.38 10.68
C GLY A 80 13.08 8.61 9.71
N HIS A 81 13.42 9.18 8.55
CA HIS A 81 14.40 8.59 7.63
C HIS A 81 15.74 9.33 7.69
N THR A 82 16.83 8.56 7.71
CA THR A 82 18.20 9.05 7.67
C THR A 82 18.57 9.64 6.31
N HIS A 83 18.02 9.10 5.22
CA HIS A 83 18.29 9.52 3.84
C HIS A 83 17.02 9.99 3.11
N ASN A 84 17.20 10.78 2.06
CA ASN A 84 16.13 11.25 1.19
C ASN A 84 15.61 10.12 0.30
N ARG A 85 14.59 9.40 0.79
CA ARG A 85 14.11 8.19 0.12
C ARG A 85 12.63 8.17 -0.26
N LEU A 86 11.92 9.27 -0.03
CA LEU A 86 10.48 9.32 -0.25
C LEU A 86 10.18 9.72 -1.71
N ALA A 87 9.85 8.73 -2.54
CA ALA A 87 9.36 8.97 -3.90
C ALA A 87 7.93 9.55 -3.86
N HIS A 88 7.66 10.56 -4.68
CA HIS A 88 6.42 11.35 -4.58
C HIS A 88 5.94 11.91 -5.92
N VAL A 89 4.70 12.41 -5.91
CA VAL A 89 4.01 13.06 -7.03
C VAL A 89 3.36 14.34 -6.50
N GLY A 90 4.13 15.43 -6.40
CA GLY A 90 3.77 16.57 -5.58
C GLY A 90 3.23 16.12 -4.21
N ASP A 91 2.00 16.52 -3.90
CA ASP A 91 1.28 16.12 -2.69
C ASP A 91 0.07 15.20 -2.98
N ARG A 92 0.14 14.40 -4.04
CA ARG A 92 -0.96 13.51 -4.47
C ARG A 92 -0.51 12.07 -4.73
N THR A 93 0.57 11.65 -4.08
CA THR A 93 1.20 10.35 -4.35
C THR A 93 0.21 9.18 -4.22
N GLY A 94 -0.61 9.14 -3.16
CA GLY A 94 -1.59 8.10 -2.93
C GLY A 94 -2.67 8.00 -4.01
N LEU A 95 -3.10 9.14 -4.56
CA LEU A 95 -4.02 9.19 -5.69
C LEU A 95 -3.39 8.61 -6.96
N GLU A 96 -2.11 8.90 -7.21
CA GLU A 96 -1.39 8.31 -8.35
C GLU A 96 -1.27 6.80 -8.20
N LEU A 97 -0.79 6.33 -7.04
CA LEU A 97 -0.59 4.90 -6.78
C LEU A 97 -1.88 4.09 -6.95
N ILE A 98 -3.00 4.56 -6.38
CA ILE A 98 -4.26 3.83 -6.49
C ILE A 98 -4.80 3.82 -7.92
N ARG A 99 -4.61 4.90 -8.69
CA ARG A 99 -5.02 4.94 -10.10
C ARG A 99 -4.25 3.95 -10.94
N THR A 100 -2.92 3.92 -10.81
CA THR A 100 -2.07 2.96 -11.53
C THR A 100 -2.43 1.52 -11.19
N LEU A 101 -2.67 1.22 -9.91
CA LEU A 101 -3.07 -0.12 -9.47
C LEU A 101 -4.46 -0.53 -9.97
N GLN A 102 -5.43 0.39 -9.96
CA GLN A 102 -6.78 0.13 -10.46
C GLN A 102 -6.78 -0.13 -11.96
N ASP A 103 -6.08 0.70 -12.72
CA ASP A 103 -5.95 0.53 -14.17
C ASP A 103 -5.31 -0.83 -14.51
N LYS A 104 -4.19 -1.15 -13.83
CA LYS A 104 -3.53 -2.44 -13.98
C LYS A 104 -4.46 -3.62 -13.64
N GLY A 105 -5.24 -3.51 -12.57
CA GLY A 105 -6.16 -4.56 -12.12
C GLY A 105 -7.31 -4.82 -13.10
N ILE A 106 -7.88 -3.76 -13.69
CA ILE A 106 -8.92 -3.87 -14.72
C ILE A 106 -8.38 -4.63 -15.94
N HIS A 107 -7.15 -4.29 -16.38
CA HIS A 107 -6.50 -4.96 -17.50
C HIS A 107 -6.06 -6.40 -17.21
N GLN A 108 -6.06 -6.86 -15.96
CA GLN A 108 -5.83 -8.25 -15.58
C GLN A 108 -7.11 -9.10 -15.57
N GLY A 109 -8.29 -8.50 -15.80
CA GLY A 109 -9.57 -9.22 -15.78
C GLY A 109 -10.03 -9.62 -14.38
N ILE A 110 -9.67 -8.83 -13.36
CA ILE A 110 -10.12 -9.05 -11.98
C ILE A 110 -11.59 -8.65 -11.86
N ASP A 111 -12.42 -9.54 -11.31
CA ASP A 111 -13.81 -9.20 -10.97
C ASP A 111 -13.86 -8.22 -9.79
N VAL A 112 -14.48 -7.06 -10.01
CA VAL A 112 -14.63 -6.02 -8.99
C VAL A 112 -16.09 -5.90 -8.56
N TYR A 113 -16.35 -6.26 -7.31
CA TYR A 113 -17.66 -6.16 -6.68
C TYR A 113 -17.76 -4.88 -5.85
N MET A 114 -18.09 -3.77 -6.52
CA MET A 114 -18.25 -2.46 -5.88
C MET A 114 -19.44 -2.44 -4.91
N GLU A 115 -19.37 -1.59 -3.89
CA GLU A 115 -20.44 -1.39 -2.90
C GLU A 115 -20.94 -2.68 -2.21
N CYS A 116 -20.08 -3.71 -2.11
CA CYS A 116 -20.33 -4.93 -1.36
C CYS A 116 -19.68 -4.84 0.03
N THR A 117 -20.44 -5.15 1.08
CA THR A 117 -19.92 -5.20 2.45
C THR A 117 -19.86 -6.65 2.94
N ILE A 118 -18.66 -7.11 3.28
CA ILE A 118 -18.45 -8.42 3.93
C ILE A 118 -18.61 -8.26 5.44
N THR A 119 -19.43 -9.11 6.05
CA THR A 119 -19.72 -9.08 7.49
C THR A 119 -19.20 -10.30 8.23
N ARG A 120 -19.00 -11.43 7.53
CA ARG A 120 -18.57 -12.67 8.16
C ARG A 120 -17.69 -13.51 7.25
N LEU A 121 -16.62 -14.07 7.82
CA LEU A 121 -15.88 -15.16 7.20
C LEU A 121 -16.57 -16.49 7.47
N LEU A 122 -16.76 -17.28 6.42
CA LEU A 122 -17.31 -18.62 6.50
C LEU A 122 -16.17 -19.61 6.71
N LYS A 123 -16.36 -20.52 7.66
CA LYS A 123 -15.41 -21.55 8.02
C LYS A 123 -16.02 -22.94 7.84
N ASP A 124 -15.17 -23.88 7.49
CA ASP A 124 -15.40 -25.32 7.50
C ASP A 124 -14.35 -25.93 8.43
N GLY A 125 -14.75 -26.25 9.66
CA GLY A 125 -13.83 -26.51 10.77
C GLY A 125 -12.93 -25.29 11.03
N ASP A 126 -11.61 -25.48 10.94
CA ASP A 126 -10.62 -24.41 11.13
C ASP A 126 -10.23 -23.67 9.85
N ARG A 127 -10.69 -24.13 8.69
CA ARG A 127 -10.35 -23.52 7.39
C ARG A 127 -11.38 -22.48 6.97
N VAL A 128 -10.92 -21.33 6.50
CA VAL A 128 -11.77 -20.34 5.83
C VAL A 128 -12.14 -20.87 4.44
N CYS A 129 -13.45 -20.89 4.13
CA CYS A 129 -13.98 -21.43 2.87
C CYS A 129 -14.83 -20.41 2.08
N GLY A 130 -15.04 -19.22 2.63
CA GLY A 130 -15.83 -18.19 1.97
C GLY A 130 -16.04 -16.93 2.81
N ALA A 131 -16.78 -15.99 2.25
CA ALA A 131 -17.20 -14.76 2.90
C ALA A 131 -18.68 -14.51 2.64
N PHE A 132 -19.39 -14.08 3.67
CA PHE A 132 -20.78 -13.66 3.61
C PHE A 132 -20.85 -12.14 3.71
N GLY A 133 -21.70 -11.56 2.87
CA GLY A 133 -21.90 -10.12 2.82
C GLY A 133 -23.25 -9.75 2.20
N TYR A 134 -23.38 -8.47 1.89
CA TYR A 134 -24.56 -7.92 1.23
C TYR A 134 -24.19 -6.77 0.30
N TRP A 135 -25.01 -6.56 -0.71
CA TRP A 135 -24.94 -5.39 -1.59
C TRP A 135 -25.53 -4.18 -0.87
N ARG A 136 -24.78 -3.08 -0.73
CA ARG A 136 -25.26 -1.90 0.01
C ARG A 136 -26.47 -1.25 -0.64
N GLU A 137 -26.53 -1.25 -1.97
CA GLU A 137 -27.60 -0.59 -2.73
C GLU A 137 -28.95 -1.31 -2.59
N THR A 138 -28.94 -2.65 -2.56
CA THR A 138 -30.19 -3.46 -2.61
C THR A 138 -30.48 -4.21 -1.32
N GLY A 139 -29.51 -4.33 -0.41
CA GLY A 139 -29.60 -5.18 0.78
C GLY A 139 -29.54 -6.69 0.49
N ARG A 140 -29.41 -7.10 -0.78
CA ARG A 140 -29.37 -8.53 -1.15
C ARG A 140 -28.13 -9.21 -0.59
N PHE A 141 -28.32 -10.36 0.04
CA PHE A 141 -27.22 -11.18 0.55
C PHE A 141 -26.43 -11.85 -0.57
N VAL A 142 -25.13 -12.03 -0.32
CA VAL A 142 -24.20 -12.71 -1.23
C VAL A 142 -23.24 -13.58 -0.42
N VAL A 143 -22.88 -14.73 -1.01
CA VAL A 143 -21.86 -15.63 -0.49
C VAL A 143 -20.78 -15.81 -1.54
N PHE A 144 -19.55 -15.46 -1.19
CA PHE A 144 -18.36 -15.76 -1.98
C PHE A 144 -17.72 -17.04 -1.46
N LYS A 145 -17.65 -18.08 -2.29
CA LYS A 145 -16.88 -19.29 -1.97
C LYS A 145 -15.47 -19.14 -2.53
N ALA A 146 -14.46 -19.35 -1.69
CA ALA A 146 -13.07 -19.20 -2.10
C ALA A 146 -12.16 -20.14 -1.30
N LYS A 147 -11.08 -20.60 -1.93
CA LYS A 147 -10.06 -21.43 -1.26
C LYS A 147 -9.22 -20.62 -0.26
N SER A 148 -9.14 -19.31 -0.46
CA SER A 148 -8.34 -18.39 0.37
C SER A 148 -8.98 -17.01 0.34
N ILE A 149 -8.82 -16.26 1.44
CA ILE A 149 -9.37 -14.91 1.59
C ILE A 149 -8.27 -14.02 2.17
N ILE A 150 -8.06 -12.87 1.52
CA ILE A 150 -7.12 -11.84 1.94
C ILE A 150 -7.91 -10.65 2.45
N LEU A 151 -7.63 -10.19 3.67
CA LEU A 151 -8.23 -8.99 4.23
C LEU A 151 -7.31 -7.79 4.03
N ALA A 152 -7.77 -6.81 3.27
CA ALA A 152 -7.08 -5.54 3.01
C ALA A 152 -8.01 -4.34 3.27
N THR A 153 -8.75 -4.36 4.39
CA THR A 153 -9.87 -3.46 4.70
C THR A 153 -9.46 -2.08 5.23
N GLY A 154 -8.16 -1.83 5.42
CA GLY A 154 -7.65 -0.59 6.03
C GLY A 154 -7.68 -0.59 7.56
N GLY A 155 -7.40 0.56 8.16
CA GLY A 155 -7.30 0.74 9.61
C GLY A 155 -8.61 1.11 10.31
N LEU A 156 -8.55 1.18 11.65
CA LEU A 156 -9.68 1.43 12.55
C LEU A 156 -9.72 2.86 13.13
N GLY A 157 -9.15 3.85 12.44
CA GLY A 157 -9.02 5.22 12.95
C GLY A 157 -10.34 5.87 13.38
N LYS A 158 -11.46 5.51 12.72
CA LYS A 158 -12.81 6.00 13.05
C LYS A 158 -13.39 5.48 14.37
N CYS A 159 -12.68 4.60 15.09
CA CYS A 159 -13.03 4.28 16.48
C CYS A 159 -12.83 5.48 17.41
N PHE A 160 -12.05 6.48 17.01
CA PHE A 160 -11.83 7.72 17.76
C PHE A 160 -12.73 8.83 17.24
N LYS A 161 -13.20 9.70 18.16
CA LYS A 161 -14.04 10.86 17.85
C LYS A 161 -13.36 11.82 16.85
N ILE A 162 -12.05 12.00 17.01
CA ILE A 162 -11.22 12.86 16.16
C ILE A 162 -10.17 11.94 15.53
N THR A 163 -10.14 11.92 14.20
CA THR A 163 -9.18 11.19 13.37
C THR A 163 -8.84 12.04 12.17
N SER A 164 -7.66 11.82 11.60
CA SER A 164 -7.30 12.31 10.26
C SER A 164 -8.34 11.93 9.22
#